data_AF-A0A8I1IIL2-F1
#
_entry.id   AF-A0A8I1IIL2-F1
#
_cell.length_a   1.000
_cell.length_b   1.000
_cell.length_c   1.000
_cell.angle_alpha   90.00
_cell.angle_beta   90.00
_cell.angle_gamma   90.00
#
_symmetry.space_group_name_H-M   'P 1'
#
loop_
_entity.id
_entity.type
_entity.pdbx_description
1 polymer ?
#
loop_
_entity_poly.entity_id
_entity_poly.type
_entity_poly.pdbx_seq_one_letter_code
_entity_poly.pdbx_strand_id
1 'polypeptide(L)'
;MTEEEIRRGYLEELVKVAPDIAPEDVGADDHLQDDLALDSMDVLNFVAALHERFGVDVPEREYPQIATLSVAIGYLGQRIGVAGRGGGMT
;
A
#
# COMPACT_ATOMS: atom_id res chain seq x y z
N MET A 1 11.97 2.79 7.90
CA MET A 1 10.58 2.34 7.96
C MET A 1 10.54 0.85 8.18
N THR A 2 9.66 0.35 9.04
CA THR A 2 9.35 -1.08 9.16
C THR A 2 8.12 -1.45 8.32
N GLU A 3 7.91 -2.74 8.07
CA GLU A 3 6.72 -3.24 7.36
C GLU A 3 5.42 -2.81 8.05
N GLU A 4 5.40 -2.77 9.39
CA GLU A 4 4.25 -2.29 10.16
C GLU A 4 3.96 -0.80 9.94
N GLU A 5 4.99 0.03 9.77
CA GLU A 5 4.81 1.45 9.45
C GLU A 5 4.26 1.64 8.03
N ILE A 6 4.76 0.85 7.06
CA ILE A 6 4.24 0.84 5.69
C ILE A 6 2.77 0.42 5.70
N ARG A 7 2.46 -0.71 6.35
CA ARG A 7 1.10 -1.26 6.47
C ARG A 7 0.15 -0.23 7.04
N ARG A 8 0.52 0.38 8.16
CA ARG A 8 -0.29 1.40 8.82
C ARG A 8 -0.53 2.58 7.89
N GLY A 9 0.52 3.08 7.25
CA GLY A 9 0.37 4.23 6.38
C GLY A 9 -0.41 3.94 5.10
N TYR A 10 -0.29 2.74 4.55
CA TYR A 10 -1.14 2.26 3.46
C TYR A 10 -2.62 2.28 3.87
N LEU A 11 -2.97 1.70 5.01
CA LEU A 11 -4.36 1.65 5.50
C LEU A 11 -4.91 3.05 5.81
N GLU A 12 -4.09 3.92 6.41
CA GLU A 12 -4.49 5.30 6.68
C GLU A 12 -4.77 6.10 5.40
N GLU A 13 -3.95 5.97 4.36
CA GLU A 13 -4.24 6.62 3.07
C GLU A 13 -5.45 5.97 2.38
N LEU A 14 -5.64 4.66 2.55
CA LEU A 14 -6.76 3.94 1.96
C LEU A 14 -8.09 4.46 2.51
N VAL A 15 -8.22 4.58 3.84
CA VAL A 15 -9.43 5.08 4.50
C VAL A 15 -9.69 6.55 4.18
N LYS A 16 -8.66 7.35 3.88
CA LYS A 16 -8.86 8.74 3.44
C LYS A 16 -9.52 8.83 2.07
N VAL A 17 -9.13 7.94 1.16
CA VAL A 17 -9.70 7.89 -0.19
C VAL A 17 -11.07 7.22 -0.17
N ALA A 18 -11.17 6.09 0.55
CA ALA A 18 -12.38 5.29 0.67
C ALA A 18 -12.78 5.17 2.15
N PRO A 19 -13.48 6.18 2.70
CA PRO A 19 -13.88 6.20 4.11
C PRO A 19 -14.94 5.16 4.49
N ASP A 20 -15.54 4.50 3.49
CA ASP A 20 -16.49 3.41 3.69
C ASP A 20 -15.79 2.11 4.14
N ILE A 21 -14.49 1.98 3.85
CA ILE A 21 -13.70 0.79 4.17
C ILE A 21 -13.10 0.94 5.57
N ALA A 22 -13.31 -0.09 6.40
CA ALA A 22 -12.66 -0.17 7.70
C ALA A 22 -11.25 -0.77 7.56
N PRO A 23 -10.19 -0.14 8.10
CA PRO A 23 -8.81 -0.61 7.93
C PRO A 23 -8.55 -1.96 8.64
N GLU A 24 -9.41 -2.34 9.58
CA GLU A 24 -9.38 -3.63 10.26
C GLU A 24 -9.98 -4.78 9.44
N ASP A 25 -10.85 -4.47 8.47
CA ASP A 25 -11.50 -5.45 7.60
C ASP A 25 -10.64 -5.76 6.35
N VAL A 26 -9.71 -4.88 6.02
CA VAL A 26 -8.80 -5.05 4.87
C VAL A 26 -7.80 -6.17 5.13
N GLY A 27 -7.99 -7.29 4.43
CA GLY A 27 -7.06 -8.40 4.40
C GLY A 27 -5.77 -8.07 3.66
N ALA A 28 -4.77 -8.93 3.85
CA ALA A 28 -3.48 -8.77 3.20
C ALA A 28 -3.57 -9.00 1.68
N ASP A 29 -4.46 -9.90 1.26
CA ASP A 29 -4.67 -10.32 -0.12
C ASP A 29 -5.92 -9.69 -0.76
N ASP A 30 -6.63 -8.83 -0.03
CA ASP A 30 -7.78 -8.07 -0.53
C ASP A 30 -7.37 -7.15 -1.67
N HIS A 31 -8.04 -7.30 -2.81
CA HIS A 31 -7.80 -6.49 -3.98
C HIS A 31 -8.61 -5.20 -3.92
N LEU A 32 -7.94 -4.05 -4.02
CA LEU A 32 -8.54 -2.71 -3.92
C LEU A 32 -9.80 -2.57 -4.80
N GLN A 33 -9.75 -2.98 -6.06
CA GLN A 33 -10.87 -2.78 -6.98
C GLN A 33 -11.91 -3.92 -6.96
N ASP A 34 -11.50 -5.14 -6.59
CA ASP A 34 -12.35 -6.34 -6.77
C ASP A 34 -13.07 -6.69 -5.46
N ASP A 35 -12.34 -6.69 -4.35
CA ASP A 35 -12.88 -6.94 -3.01
C ASP A 35 -13.36 -5.64 -2.36
N LEU A 36 -12.52 -4.61 -2.38
CA LEU A 36 -12.80 -3.34 -1.70
C LEU A 36 -13.59 -2.34 -2.55
N ALA A 37 -13.92 -2.72 -3.79
CA ALA A 37 -14.73 -1.94 -4.72
C ALA A 37 -14.26 -0.49 -4.96
N LEU A 38 -12.94 -0.23 -4.91
CA LEU A 38 -12.38 1.07 -5.25
C LEU A 38 -12.58 1.39 -6.74
N ASP A 39 -13.04 2.61 -7.01
CA ASP A 39 -13.11 3.13 -8.36
C ASP A 39 -11.73 3.48 -8.92
N SER A 40 -11.62 3.61 -10.24
CA SER A 40 -10.36 3.99 -10.90
C SER A 40 -9.84 5.35 -10.42
N MET A 41 -10.73 6.28 -10.08
CA MET A 41 -10.34 7.58 -9.51
C MET A 41 -9.81 7.44 -8.08
N ASP A 42 -10.37 6.54 -7.28
CA ASP A 42 -9.89 6.28 -5.93
C ASP A 42 -8.48 5.70 -5.96
N VAL A 43 -8.22 4.73 -6.84
CA VAL A 43 -6.87 4.18 -7.02
C VAL A 43 -5.86 5.27 -7.40
N LEU A 44 -6.22 6.19 -8.30
CA LEU A 44 -5.35 7.31 -8.67
C LEU A 44 -5.05 8.25 -7.49
N ASN A 45 -6.09 8.61 -6.72
CA ASN A 45 -5.93 9.43 -5.52
C ASN A 45 -5.08 8.71 -4.46
N PHE A 46 -5.27 7.40 -4.32
CA PHE A 46 -4.52 6.57 -3.40
C PHE A 46 -3.03 6.50 -3.76
N VAL A 47 -2.71 6.27 -5.04
CA VAL A 47 -1.34 6.33 -5.54
C VAL A 47 -0.69 7.69 -5.24
N ALA A 48 -1.41 8.77 -5.52
CA ALA A 48 -0.92 10.13 -5.26
C ALA A 48 -0.67 10.36 -3.76
N ALA A 49 -1.56 9.87 -2.89
CA ALA A 49 -1.41 9.97 -1.44
C ALA A 49 -0.20 9.15 -0.94
N LEU A 50 0.01 7.94 -1.46
CA LEU A 50 1.19 7.13 -1.15
C LEU A 50 2.48 7.84 -1.59
N HIS A 51 2.47 8.48 -2.76
CA HIS A 51 3.61 9.26 -3.27
C HIS A 51 3.94 10.45 -2.36
N GLU A 52 2.95 11.25 -1.98
CA GLU A 52 3.14 12.39 -1.07
C GLU A 52 3.62 11.93 0.32
N ARG A 53 3.10 10.81 0.81
CA ARG A 53 3.40 10.29 2.15
C ARG A 53 4.77 9.63 2.25
N PHE A 54 5.11 8.78 1.29
CA PHE A 54 6.33 7.95 1.32
C PHE A 54 7.43 8.44 0.38
N GLY A 55 7.15 9.42 -0.49
CA GLY A 55 8.08 9.89 -1.51
C GLY A 55 8.32 8.88 -2.61
N VAL A 56 7.36 7.99 -2.88
CA VAL A 56 7.48 6.88 -3.85
C VAL A 56 6.70 7.16 -5.12
N ASP A 57 7.37 7.13 -6.27
CA ASP A 57 6.68 7.23 -7.55
C ASP A 57 6.21 5.84 -8.01
N VAL A 58 4.89 5.69 -8.19
CA VAL A 58 4.27 4.44 -8.66
C VAL A 58 3.65 4.68 -10.04
N PRO A 59 4.30 4.23 -11.13
CA PRO A 59 3.75 4.39 -12.46
C PRO A 59 2.53 3.47 -12.66
N GLU A 60 1.64 3.83 -13.59
CA GLU A 60 0.41 3.05 -13.91
C GLU A 60 0.67 1.57 -14.19
N ARG A 61 1.81 1.26 -14.81
CA ARG A 61 2.22 -0.12 -15.10
C ARG A 61 2.46 -0.97 -13.84
N GLU A 62 2.66 -0.33 -12.69
CA GLU A 62 2.92 -0.92 -11.38
C GLU A 62 1.73 -0.78 -10.42
N TYR A 63 0.56 -0.30 -10.86
CA TYR A 63 -0.65 -0.31 -10.03
C TYR A 63 -1.00 -1.70 -9.47
N PRO A 64 -0.80 -2.80 -10.22
CA PRO A 64 -0.97 -4.15 -9.65
C PRO A 64 -0.04 -4.44 -8.45
N GLN A 65 1.09 -3.74 -8.32
CA GLN A 65 2.04 -3.91 -7.20
C GLN A 65 1.60 -3.19 -5.91
N ILE A 66 0.54 -2.39 -5.97
CA ILE A 66 -0.09 -1.78 -4.80
C ILE A 66 -1.56 -2.17 -4.66
N ALA A 67 -2.04 -3.10 -5.49
CA ALA A 67 -3.45 -3.48 -5.55
C ALA A 67 -3.89 -4.33 -4.35
N THR A 68 -2.95 -4.95 -3.64
CA THR A 68 -3.20 -5.60 -2.34
C THR A 68 -2.18 -5.14 -1.33
N LEU A 69 -2.53 -5.22 -0.05
CA LEU A 69 -1.66 -4.80 1.04
C LEU A 69 -0.36 -5.62 1.08
N SER A 70 -0.43 -6.94 0.85
CA SER A 70 0.73 -7.84 0.79
C SER A 70 1.76 -7.38 -0.25
N VAL A 71 1.32 -7.10 -1.48
CA VAL A 71 2.23 -6.66 -2.55
C VAL A 71 2.70 -5.23 -2.31
N ALA A 72 1.83 -4.35 -1.81
CA ALA A 72 2.17 -2.97 -1.53
C ALA A 72 3.28 -2.86 -0.48
N ILE A 73 3.21 -3.62 0.62
CA ILE A 73 4.25 -3.62 1.65
C ILE A 73 5.60 -4.02 1.07
N GLY A 74 5.64 -5.09 0.26
CA GLY A 74 6.88 -5.55 -0.38
C GLY A 74 7.43 -4.56 -1.42
N TYR A 75 6.56 -3.97 -2.23
CA TYR A 75 6.91 -3.00 -3.26
C TYR A 75 7.43 -1.69 -2.64
N LEU A 76 6.63 -1.11 -1.73
CA LEU A 76 6.99 0.10 -0.99
C LEU A 76 8.25 -0.14 -0.17
N GLY A 77 8.37 -1.30 0.49
CA GLY A 77 9.54 -1.64 1.30
C GLY A 77 10.85 -1.61 0.53
N GLN A 78 10.84 -2.11 -0.71
CA GLN A 78 12.01 -2.05 -1.60
C GLN A 78 12.33 -0.61 -2.05
N ARG A 79 11.31 0.23 -2.26
CA ARG A 79 11.47 1.57 -2.83
C ARG A 79 11.89 2.62 -1.80
N ILE A 80 11.35 2.53 -0.59
CA ILE A 80 11.67 3.42 0.53
C ILE A 80 13.01 3.02 1.19
N GLY A 81 13.59 1.89 0.78
CA GLY A 81 14.81 1.35 1.39
C GLY A 81 14.55 0.97 2.84
N VAL A 82 13.61 0.06 3.08
CA VAL A 82 13.54 -0.63 4.38
C VAL A 82 14.91 -1.27 4.58
N ALA A 83 15.68 -0.71 5.51
CA ALA A 83 16.94 -1.29 5.94
C ALA A 83 16.61 -2.69 6.44
N GLY A 84 16.78 -3.67 5.56
CA GLY A 84 16.53 -5.06 5.84
C GLY A 84 17.20 -5.36 7.16
N ARG A 85 16.42 -5.87 8.11
CA ARG A 85 16.98 -6.45 9.31
C ARG A 85 17.85 -7.62 8.82
N GLY A 86 19.14 -7.36 8.63
CA GLY A 86 20.16 -8.39 8.54
C GLY A 86 19.99 -9.24 9.79
N GLY A 87 19.53 -10.47 9.59
CA GLY A 87 19.05 -11.31 10.68
C GLY A 87 19.04 -12.77 10.29
N GLY A 88 20.22 -13.28 9.92
CA GLY A 88 20.59 -14.68 10.10
C GLY A 88 19.97 -15.68 9.15
N MET A 89 20.71 -16.00 8.08
CA MET A 89 20.83 -17.37 7.62
C MET A 89 21.35 -18.21 8.81
N THR A 90 20.56 -19.16 9.29
CA THR A 90 21.03 -20.33 10.05
C THR A 90 20.49 -21.57 9.38
#